data_AF-A0A960T059-F1
#
_entry.id   AF-A0A960T059-F1
#
_cell.length_a   1.000
_cell.length_b   1.000
_cell.length_c   1.000
_cell.angle_alpha   90.00
_cell.angle_beta   90.00
_cell.angle_gamma   90.00
#
_symmetry.space_group_name_H-M   'P 1'
#
loop_
_entity.id
_entity.type
_entity.pdbx_description
1 polymer ?
#
loop_
_entity_poly.entity_id
_entity_poly.type
_entity_poly.pdbx_seq_one_letter_code
_entity_poly.pdbx_strand_id
1 'polypeptide(L)'
;SGSDMVPKLLEICAAEGHAVYFFGSDMSTLEEAKVIVEERYPGLKVAGMDSPPVGAVIDWDNDALCEKMRSSGAKLLLVCLGCPKQERWIFAHHKETGVPLSIGVGASLDFIAGKQKRAPMWMQKTGLEWFWRMSSSPKRLVSRYGKDLVFLTKAAADQARSQRRRGGIVPAARVATENSMPVERLTWKGELQKSDLSGAPLPEGVALPVLLDASQVTFMDSSGLGRLAALVRDCRSNGRQLVVTNASAAFRSPVASAKMESLFPIAENDDEAMRILVSRSNQSAPRQTSAEGVRWVSFEGSLDALQHDEMMAALETNIGSLGDDAALVIDLRKVDFIDSRAVGGLVRAWKLVSARGGSMFLHGAGESVREIIALLRLDKMLPEWKGEAPA
;
A
#
# COMPACT_ATOMS: atom_id res chain seq x y z
N SER A 1 20.98 -8.57 4.95
CA SER A 1 20.54 -7.29 4.33
C SER A 1 20.42 -7.48 2.82
N GLY A 2 19.71 -6.61 2.09
CA GLY A 2 19.60 -6.72 0.62
C GLY A 2 20.96 -6.70 -0.10
N SER A 3 21.94 -5.98 0.44
CA SER A 3 23.31 -5.95 -0.08
C SER A 3 24.12 -7.22 0.17
N ASP A 4 23.65 -8.15 1.01
CA ASP A 4 24.30 -9.46 1.21
C ASP A 4 23.83 -10.50 0.19
N MET A 5 22.71 -10.23 -0.48
CA MET A 5 22.13 -11.12 -1.48
C MET A 5 22.83 -11.01 -2.83
N VAL A 6 23.22 -9.79 -3.24
CA VAL A 6 23.85 -9.56 -4.54
C VAL A 6 25.11 -10.41 -4.76
N PRO A 7 26.08 -10.47 -3.81
CA PRO A 7 27.25 -11.34 -3.96
C PRO A 7 26.90 -12.82 -4.20
N LYS A 8 25.88 -13.34 -3.50
CA LYS A 8 25.43 -14.73 -3.66
C LYS A 8 24.77 -14.98 -5.02
N LEU A 9 23.96 -14.03 -5.49
CA LEU A 9 23.34 -14.12 -6.83
C LEU A 9 24.39 -14.09 -7.93
N LEU A 10 25.42 -13.26 -7.81
CA LEU A 10 26.52 -13.21 -8.76
C LEU A 10 27.33 -14.52 -8.77
N GLU A 11 27.57 -15.11 -7.60
CA GLU A 11 28.22 -16.42 -7.48
C GLU A 11 27.43 -17.53 -8.19
N ILE A 12 26.11 -17.58 -8.00
CA ILE A 12 25.22 -18.52 -8.70
C ILE A 12 25.27 -18.26 -10.21
N CYS A 13 25.18 -17.00 -10.64
CA CYS A 13 25.21 -16.65 -12.06
C CYS A 13 26.53 -17.06 -12.72
N ALA A 14 27.66 -16.91 -12.02
CA ALA A 14 28.96 -17.36 -12.50
C ALA A 14 29.01 -18.88 -12.66
N ALA A 15 28.51 -19.63 -11.66
CA ALA A 15 28.49 -21.09 -11.67
C ALA A 15 27.58 -21.66 -12.77
N GLU A 16 26.44 -21.02 -13.03
CA GLU A 16 25.45 -21.46 -14.03
C GLU A 16 25.68 -20.84 -15.43
N GLY A 17 26.72 -20.02 -15.59
CA GLY A 17 27.03 -19.33 -16.85
C GLY A 17 25.95 -18.31 -17.28
N HIS A 18 25.17 -17.81 -16.31
CA HIS A 18 24.12 -16.84 -16.51
C HIS A 18 24.71 -15.42 -16.56
N ALA A 19 24.42 -14.71 -17.64
CA ALA A 19 24.90 -13.35 -17.80
C ALA A 19 24.05 -12.35 -17.00
N VAL A 20 24.67 -11.28 -16.51
CA VAL A 20 24.05 -10.26 -15.66
C VAL A 20 24.04 -8.90 -16.37
N TYR A 21 23.03 -8.08 -16.08
CA TYR A 21 22.89 -6.71 -16.59
C TYR A 21 22.86 -5.72 -15.44
N PHE A 22 23.60 -4.61 -15.57
CA PHE A 22 23.59 -3.54 -14.57
C PHE A 22 22.82 -2.33 -15.07
N PHE A 23 21.91 -1.81 -14.24
CA PHE A 23 21.09 -0.67 -14.63
C PHE A 23 20.97 0.33 -13.48
N GLY A 24 21.27 1.60 -13.73
CA GLY A 24 21.28 2.66 -12.72
C GLY A 24 22.68 3.12 -12.32
N SER A 25 22.83 3.62 -11.08
CA SER A 25 24.06 4.27 -10.61
C SER A 25 24.62 5.29 -11.62
N ASP A 26 25.92 5.57 -11.59
CA ASP A 26 26.64 6.28 -12.66
C ASP A 26 27.53 5.31 -13.45
N MET A 27 27.83 5.63 -14.73
CA MET A 27 28.60 4.72 -15.60
C MET A 27 29.97 4.33 -15.01
N SER A 28 30.68 5.27 -14.36
CA SER A 28 32.00 4.95 -13.79
C SER A 28 31.89 3.88 -12.70
N THR A 29 30.82 3.94 -11.89
CA THR A 29 30.51 2.92 -10.87
C THR A 29 30.19 1.58 -11.50
N LEU A 30 29.41 1.57 -12.59
CA LEU A 30 29.05 0.32 -13.27
C LEU A 30 30.29 -0.37 -13.86
N GLU A 31 31.17 0.41 -14.49
CA GLU A 31 32.43 -0.08 -15.06
C GLU A 31 33.37 -0.63 -13.98
N GLU A 32 33.56 0.10 -12.88
CA GLU A 32 34.35 -0.37 -11.73
C GLU A 32 33.74 -1.64 -11.13
N ALA A 33 32.43 -1.67 -10.94
CA ALA A 33 31.74 -2.84 -10.41
C ALA A 33 31.90 -4.05 -11.34
N LYS A 34 31.81 -3.86 -12.67
CA LYS A 34 32.02 -4.93 -13.66
C LYS A 34 33.40 -5.57 -13.51
N VAL A 35 34.47 -4.77 -13.47
CA VAL A 35 35.83 -5.27 -13.30
C VAL A 35 35.94 -6.11 -12.03
N ILE A 36 35.47 -5.55 -10.91
CA ILE A 36 35.57 -6.22 -9.60
C ILE A 36 34.79 -7.54 -9.57
N VAL A 37 33.60 -7.60 -10.19
CA VAL A 37 32.81 -8.84 -10.16
C VAL A 37 33.34 -9.90 -11.12
N GLU A 38 33.87 -9.51 -12.28
CA GLU A 38 34.45 -10.44 -13.25
C GLU A 38 35.77 -11.03 -12.72
N GLU A 39 36.57 -10.25 -11.97
CA GLU A 39 37.74 -10.75 -11.26
C GLU A 39 37.37 -11.65 -10.07
N ARG A 40 36.35 -11.27 -9.29
CA ARG A 40 35.95 -11.99 -8.08
C ARG A 40 35.22 -13.30 -8.39
N TYR A 41 34.49 -13.35 -9.49
CA TYR A 41 33.67 -14.50 -9.89
C TYR A 41 34.06 -14.96 -11.29
N PRO A 42 35.13 -15.78 -11.43
CA PRO A 42 35.57 -16.28 -12.72
C PRO A 42 34.42 -16.99 -13.46
N GLY A 43 34.19 -16.61 -14.72
CA GLY A 43 33.11 -17.14 -15.55
C GLY A 43 31.81 -16.31 -15.55
N LEU A 44 31.67 -15.35 -14.63
CA LEU A 44 30.59 -14.38 -14.67
C LEU A 44 30.70 -13.50 -15.93
N LYS A 45 29.57 -13.25 -16.60
CA LYS A 45 29.51 -12.36 -17.77
C LYS A 45 28.61 -11.17 -17.48
N VAL A 46 29.13 -9.95 -17.57
CA VAL A 46 28.28 -8.75 -17.57
C VAL A 46 27.88 -8.42 -19.01
N ALA A 47 26.63 -8.74 -19.38
CA ALA A 47 26.10 -8.65 -20.75
C ALA A 47 25.77 -7.22 -21.19
N GLY A 48 25.61 -6.29 -20.25
CA GLY A 48 25.41 -4.88 -20.57
C GLY A 48 25.25 -4.02 -19.33
N MET A 49 25.36 -2.71 -19.54
CA MET A 49 25.31 -1.68 -18.50
C MET A 49 24.66 -0.42 -19.07
N ASP A 50 23.69 0.15 -18.37
CA ASP A 50 23.14 1.48 -18.70
C ASP A 50 22.97 2.33 -17.44
N SER A 51 23.43 3.58 -17.52
CA SER A 51 23.24 4.62 -16.51
C SER A 51 22.28 5.67 -17.07
N PRO A 52 20.98 5.61 -16.75
CA PRO A 52 20.02 6.58 -17.25
C PRO A 52 20.28 7.98 -16.67
N PRO A 53 19.86 9.05 -17.38
CA PRO A 53 20.08 10.42 -16.92
C PRO A 53 19.32 10.72 -15.62
N VAL A 54 19.81 11.71 -14.88
CA VAL A 54 19.12 12.19 -13.67
C VAL A 54 17.76 12.78 -14.07
N GLY A 55 16.68 12.14 -13.64
CA GLY A 55 15.33 12.56 -14.00
C GLY A 55 14.25 11.64 -13.45
N ALA A 56 13.01 11.85 -13.92
CA ALA A 56 11.95 10.90 -13.69
C ALA A 56 12.09 9.72 -14.65
N VAL A 57 11.74 8.53 -14.16
CA VAL A 57 11.82 7.27 -14.93
C VAL A 57 11.06 7.36 -16.26
N ILE A 58 9.93 8.07 -16.27
CA ILE A 58 9.05 8.20 -17.43
C ILE A 58 9.67 9.01 -18.57
N ASP A 59 10.67 9.84 -18.28
CA ASP A 59 11.30 10.73 -19.26
C ASP A 59 12.41 10.02 -20.04
N TRP A 60 12.76 8.79 -19.66
CA TRP A 60 13.77 7.99 -20.34
C TRP A 60 13.20 7.28 -21.55
N ASP A 61 14.07 6.98 -22.50
CA ASP A 61 13.76 6.07 -23.62
C ASP A 61 13.75 4.61 -23.10
N ASN A 62 12.68 4.27 -22.37
CA ASN A 62 12.53 2.97 -21.72
C ASN A 62 12.37 1.84 -22.74
N ASP A 63 11.80 2.11 -23.91
CA ASP A 63 11.67 1.13 -24.98
C ASP A 63 13.06 0.73 -25.51
N ALA A 64 13.93 1.71 -25.77
CA ALA A 64 15.30 1.43 -26.16
C ALA A 64 16.10 0.71 -25.05
N LEU A 65 15.90 1.08 -23.79
CA LEU A 65 16.53 0.40 -22.64
C LEU A 65 16.08 -1.06 -22.54
N CYS A 66 14.77 -1.32 -22.65
CA CYS A 66 14.22 -2.68 -22.61
C CYS A 66 14.69 -3.52 -23.79
N GLU A 67 14.79 -2.93 -24.98
CA GLU A 67 15.36 -3.59 -26.16
C GLU A 67 16.81 -4.02 -25.94
N LYS A 68 17.66 -3.13 -25.42
CA LYS A 68 19.05 -3.46 -25.09
C LYS A 68 19.13 -4.59 -24.05
N MET A 69 18.36 -4.51 -22.98
CA MET A 69 18.35 -5.54 -21.93
C MET A 69 17.90 -6.90 -22.47
N ARG A 70 16.88 -6.92 -23.31
CA ARG A 70 16.36 -8.15 -23.93
C ARG A 70 17.34 -8.75 -24.92
N SER A 71 17.94 -7.92 -25.76
CA SER A 71 18.93 -8.34 -26.76
C SER A 71 20.23 -8.84 -26.12
N SER A 72 20.56 -8.39 -24.90
CA SER A 72 21.77 -8.80 -24.16
C SER A 72 21.79 -10.28 -23.76
N GLY A 73 20.64 -10.96 -23.69
CA GLY A 73 20.55 -12.33 -23.20
C GLY A 73 20.78 -12.49 -21.68
N ALA A 74 20.82 -11.39 -20.92
CA ALA A 74 20.97 -11.43 -19.48
C ALA A 74 19.86 -12.24 -18.80
N LYS A 75 20.22 -12.96 -17.74
CA LYS A 75 19.30 -13.74 -16.90
C LYS A 75 18.97 -13.04 -15.58
N LEU A 76 19.82 -12.10 -15.17
CA LEU A 76 19.66 -11.29 -13.97
C LEU A 76 19.87 -9.81 -14.27
N LEU A 77 18.89 -8.97 -13.94
CA LEU A 77 18.95 -7.52 -14.04
C LEU A 77 19.05 -6.91 -12.64
N LEU A 78 20.17 -6.23 -12.36
CA LEU A 78 20.41 -5.51 -11.11
C LEU A 78 20.08 -4.03 -11.28
N VAL A 79 19.02 -3.57 -10.61
CA VAL A 79 18.52 -2.19 -10.72
C VAL A 79 18.95 -1.35 -9.51
N CYS A 80 19.73 -0.30 -9.78
CA CYS A 80 20.38 0.58 -8.80
C CYS A 80 19.88 2.04 -8.92
N LEU A 81 18.56 2.23 -8.99
CA LEU A 81 17.94 3.57 -9.10
C LEU A 81 17.55 4.18 -7.74
N GLY A 82 17.59 3.37 -6.68
CA GLY A 82 17.11 3.74 -5.35
C GLY A 82 15.60 3.65 -5.21
N CYS A 83 15.14 3.48 -3.97
CA CYS A 83 13.73 3.43 -3.62
C CYS A 83 13.11 4.84 -3.64
N PRO A 84 11.91 5.05 -4.22
CA PRO A 84 11.00 4.04 -4.81
C PRO A 84 11.14 3.88 -6.34
N LYS A 85 12.14 4.51 -6.97
CA LYS A 85 12.28 4.54 -8.44
C LYS A 85 12.52 3.16 -9.02
N GLN A 86 13.38 2.36 -8.39
CA GLN A 86 13.70 1.00 -8.85
C GLN A 86 12.47 0.08 -8.83
N GLU A 87 11.64 0.13 -7.77
CA GLU A 87 10.44 -0.72 -7.68
C GLU A 87 9.42 -0.34 -8.74
N ARG A 88 9.22 0.97 -8.97
CA ARG A 88 8.29 1.47 -9.99
C ARG A 88 8.74 1.11 -11.40
N TRP A 89 10.03 1.26 -11.69
CA TRP A 89 10.60 0.91 -12.99
C TRP A 89 10.47 -0.58 -13.27
N ILE A 90 10.85 -1.44 -12.32
CA ILE A 90 10.71 -2.89 -12.45
C ILE A 90 9.25 -3.27 -12.65
N PHE A 91 8.34 -2.73 -11.83
CA PHE A 91 6.92 -3.04 -11.96
C PHE A 91 6.38 -2.72 -13.36
N ALA A 92 6.74 -1.56 -13.90
CA ALA A 92 6.33 -1.14 -15.23
C ALA A 92 6.94 -1.99 -16.36
N HIS A 93 8.24 -2.30 -16.29
CA HIS A 93 9.00 -2.77 -17.46
C HIS A 93 9.53 -4.21 -17.36
N HIS A 94 9.42 -4.92 -16.23
CA HIS A 94 10.02 -6.25 -16.04
C HIS A 94 9.65 -7.29 -17.12
N LYS A 95 8.48 -7.17 -17.76
CA LYS A 95 8.08 -8.05 -18.86
C LYS A 95 8.74 -7.68 -20.18
N GLU A 96 8.94 -6.39 -20.42
CA GLU A 96 9.47 -5.83 -21.67
C GLU A 96 10.98 -6.04 -21.79
N THR A 97 11.70 -6.04 -20.65
CA THR A 97 13.14 -6.31 -20.61
C THR A 97 13.50 -7.72 -21.04
N GLY A 98 12.56 -8.68 -20.99
CA GLY A 98 12.82 -10.10 -21.28
C GLY A 98 13.79 -10.79 -20.31
N VAL A 99 14.24 -10.11 -19.25
CA VAL A 99 15.17 -10.67 -18.25
C VAL A 99 14.34 -11.42 -17.19
N PRO A 100 14.55 -12.75 -17.00
CA PRO A 100 13.74 -13.56 -16.09
C PRO A 100 13.69 -13.07 -14.64
N LEU A 101 14.81 -12.52 -14.14
CA LEU A 101 14.89 -11.99 -12.78
C LEU A 101 15.38 -10.54 -12.79
N SER A 102 14.51 -9.64 -12.35
CA SER A 102 14.83 -8.22 -12.15
C SER A 102 14.73 -7.87 -10.67
N ILE A 103 15.78 -7.28 -10.09
CA ILE A 103 15.81 -6.98 -8.66
C ILE A 103 16.37 -5.60 -8.36
N GLY A 104 15.65 -4.86 -7.51
CA GLY A 104 16.10 -3.58 -6.98
C GLY A 104 17.13 -3.79 -5.89
N VAL A 105 18.35 -3.29 -6.08
CA VAL A 105 19.48 -3.54 -5.15
C VAL A 105 20.02 -2.28 -4.50
N GLY A 106 19.37 -1.13 -4.71
CA GLY A 106 19.77 0.14 -4.12
C GLY A 106 21.22 0.48 -4.46
N ALA A 107 22.04 0.70 -3.43
CA ALA A 107 23.45 1.07 -3.57
C ALA A 107 24.41 -0.13 -3.63
N SER A 108 23.94 -1.34 -3.95
CA SER A 108 24.77 -2.54 -3.89
C SER A 108 25.96 -2.50 -4.86
N LEU A 109 25.78 -1.97 -6.07
CA LEU A 109 26.89 -1.77 -7.02
C LEU A 109 27.86 -0.69 -6.54
N ASP A 110 27.39 0.39 -5.91
CA ASP A 110 28.25 1.40 -5.27
C ASP A 110 29.13 0.81 -4.16
N PHE A 111 28.61 -0.16 -3.40
CA PHE A 111 29.40 -0.87 -2.39
C PHE A 111 30.44 -1.80 -3.02
N ILE A 112 30.10 -2.45 -4.13
CA ILE A 112 31.03 -3.33 -4.85
C ILE A 112 32.16 -2.50 -5.48
N ALA A 113 31.84 -1.39 -6.14
CA ALA A 113 32.79 -0.42 -6.69
C ALA A 113 33.63 0.30 -5.61
N GLY A 114 33.25 0.20 -4.34
CA GLY A 114 33.96 0.83 -3.23
C GLY A 114 33.70 2.33 -3.05
N LYS A 115 32.82 2.93 -3.88
CA LYS A 115 32.35 4.33 -3.71
C LYS A 115 31.64 4.54 -2.37
N GLN A 116 30.92 3.54 -1.89
CA GLN A 116 30.34 3.56 -0.54
C GLN A 116 30.96 2.47 0.32
N LYS A 117 31.25 2.80 1.58
CA LYS A 117 31.76 1.84 2.57
C LYS A 117 30.64 1.47 3.54
N ARG A 118 30.43 0.17 3.74
CA ARG A 118 29.51 -0.32 4.78
C ARG A 118 30.05 0.01 6.16
N ALA A 119 29.13 0.13 7.12
CA ALA A 119 29.51 0.29 8.52
C ALA A 119 30.31 -0.94 9.01
N PRO A 120 31.27 -0.78 9.93
CA PRO A 120 31.92 -1.91 10.58
C PRO A 120 30.91 -2.88 11.22
N MET A 121 31.23 -4.17 11.26
CA MET A 121 30.32 -5.21 11.78
C MET A 121 29.80 -4.94 13.18
N TRP A 122 30.61 -4.35 14.06
CA TRP A 122 30.17 -4.00 15.41
C TRP A 122 29.08 -2.92 15.41
N MET A 123 29.18 -1.91 14.52
CA MET A 123 28.15 -0.86 14.38
C MET A 123 26.87 -1.40 13.76
N GLN A 124 26.99 -2.34 12.80
CA GLN A 124 25.82 -3.02 12.24
C GLN A 124 25.08 -3.81 13.33
N LYS A 125 25.81 -4.55 14.17
CA LYS A 125 25.25 -5.35 15.27
C LYS A 125 24.63 -4.52 16.39
N THR A 126 25.15 -3.32 16.65
CA THR A 126 24.63 -2.41 17.70
C THR A 126 23.55 -1.45 17.18
N GLY A 127 23.18 -1.52 15.90
CA GLY A 127 22.20 -0.61 15.30
C GLY A 127 22.71 0.82 15.08
N LEU A 128 24.03 1.05 15.16
CA LEU A 128 24.68 2.35 14.94
C LEU A 128 24.97 2.66 13.46
N GLU A 129 24.44 1.86 12.55
CA GLU A 129 24.64 2.07 11.11
C GLU A 129 24.11 3.43 10.64
N TRP A 130 23.06 3.98 11.27
CA TRP A 130 22.55 5.31 10.96
C TRP A 130 23.61 6.40 11.20
N PHE A 131 24.43 6.26 12.25
CA PHE A 131 25.49 7.21 12.59
C PHE A 131 26.64 7.13 11.59
N TRP A 132 27.05 5.92 11.22
CA TRP A 132 28.04 5.70 10.16
C TRP A 132 27.60 6.31 8.82
N ARG A 133 26.32 6.14 8.45
CA ARG A 133 25.77 6.74 7.23
C ARG A 133 25.72 8.26 7.34
N MET A 134 25.33 8.80 8.50
CA MET A 134 25.31 10.24 8.76
C MET A 134 26.70 10.84 8.60
N SER A 135 27.73 10.26 9.22
CA SER A 135 29.11 10.75 9.14
C SER A 135 29.69 10.64 7.72
N SER A 136 29.29 9.60 6.98
CA SER A 136 29.72 9.39 5.58
C SER A 136 28.99 10.29 4.57
N SER A 137 27.81 10.83 4.91
CA SER A 137 27.01 11.69 4.00
C SER A 137 26.24 12.77 4.76
N PRO A 138 26.94 13.67 5.47
CA PRO A 138 26.32 14.59 6.44
C PRO A 138 25.34 15.55 5.78
N LYS A 139 25.70 16.12 4.62
CA LYS A 139 24.84 17.03 3.85
C LYS A 139 23.48 16.42 3.50
N ARG A 140 23.43 15.11 3.24
CA ARG A 140 22.19 14.42 2.85
C ARG A 140 21.36 13.95 4.04
N LEU A 141 22.02 13.43 5.08
CA LEU A 141 21.34 12.67 6.13
C LEU A 141 21.09 13.45 7.42
N VAL A 142 21.87 14.50 7.72
CA VAL A 142 21.68 15.30 8.94
C VAL A 142 20.31 15.99 8.94
N SER A 143 19.93 16.62 7.82
CA SER A 143 18.61 17.28 7.71
C SER A 143 17.46 16.28 7.85
N ARG A 144 17.60 15.09 7.25
CA ARG A 144 16.59 14.02 7.35
C ARG A 144 16.43 13.55 8.78
N TYR A 145 17.52 13.15 9.44
CA TYR A 145 17.48 12.64 10.80
C TYR A 145 17.05 13.72 11.81
N GLY A 146 17.35 14.99 11.56
CA GLY A 146 16.80 16.10 12.35
C GLY A 146 15.27 16.16 12.30
N LYS A 147 14.66 16.01 11.12
CA LYS A 147 13.19 15.95 10.97
C LYS A 147 12.61 14.73 11.69
N ASP A 148 13.25 13.57 11.55
CA ASP A 148 12.83 12.34 12.22
C ASP A 148 12.87 12.50 13.75
N LEU A 149 13.91 13.16 14.28
CA LEU A 149 14.03 13.45 15.72
C LEU A 149 12.94 14.41 16.21
N VAL A 150 12.59 15.45 15.43
CA VAL A 150 11.49 16.36 15.77
C VAL A 150 10.15 15.61 15.80
N PHE A 151 9.91 14.72 14.84
CA PHE A 151 8.71 13.88 14.85
C PHE A 151 8.66 12.97 16.08
N LEU A 152 9.74 12.23 16.35
CA LEU A 152 9.83 11.32 17.48
C LEU A 152 9.65 12.03 18.82
N THR A 153 10.26 13.20 19.00
CA THR A 153 10.13 13.98 20.23
C THR A 153 8.73 14.54 20.42
N LYS A 154 8.05 14.98 19.35
CA LYS A 154 6.64 15.38 19.41
C LYS A 154 5.74 14.19 19.76
N ALA A 155 5.88 13.06 19.06
CA ALA A 155 5.11 11.85 19.33
C ALA A 155 5.32 11.35 20.78
N ALA A 156 6.57 11.33 21.26
CA ALA A 156 6.89 10.96 22.63
C ALA A 156 6.32 11.95 23.66
N ALA A 157 6.36 13.26 23.38
CA ALA A 157 5.77 14.28 24.24
C ALA A 157 4.25 14.15 24.30
N ASP A 158 3.58 13.90 23.17
CA ASP A 158 2.14 13.71 23.12
C ASP A 158 1.71 12.41 23.82
N GLN A 159 2.51 11.34 23.70
CA GLN A 159 2.32 10.11 24.47
C GLN A 159 2.54 10.33 25.97
N ALA A 160 3.56 11.09 26.39
CA ALA A 160 3.77 11.43 27.79
C ALA A 160 2.66 12.34 28.35
N ARG A 161 2.10 13.24 27.52
CA ARG A 161 0.95 14.09 27.89
C ARG A 161 -0.34 13.28 28.00
N SER A 162 -0.57 12.30 27.12
CA SER A 162 -1.73 11.40 27.22
C SER A 162 -1.67 10.55 28.48
N GLN A 163 -0.48 10.08 28.87
CA GLN A 163 -0.26 9.37 30.13
C GLN A 163 -0.49 10.24 31.37
N ARG A 164 -0.22 11.55 31.30
CA ARG A 164 -0.48 12.51 32.40
C ARG A 164 -1.94 12.92 32.50
N ARG A 165 -2.69 12.90 31.39
CA ARG A 165 -4.15 13.01 31.40
C ARG A 165 -4.77 11.66 31.74
N ARG A 166 -4.64 11.26 33.01
CA ARG A 166 -5.54 10.27 33.64
C ARG A 166 -6.94 10.86 33.73
N GLY A 167 -7.61 10.95 32.58
CA GLY A 167 -9.02 11.36 32.49
C GLY A 167 -9.87 10.26 33.11
N GLY A 168 -10.74 10.65 34.03
CA GLY A 168 -11.69 9.74 34.66
C GLY A 168 -12.53 9.01 33.61
N ILE A 169 -12.82 7.74 33.91
CA ILE A 169 -13.72 6.90 33.14
C ILE A 169 -15.08 7.60 33.10
N VAL A 170 -15.52 8.04 31.92
CA VAL A 170 -16.90 8.45 31.70
C VAL A 170 -17.69 7.18 31.38
N PRO A 171 -18.64 6.75 32.21
CA PRO A 171 -19.45 5.59 31.88
C PRO A 171 -20.37 5.97 30.71
N ALA A 172 -20.25 5.25 29.60
CA ALA A 172 -21.20 5.36 28.49
C ALA A 172 -22.55 4.78 28.94
N ALA A 173 -23.61 5.57 28.79
CA ALA A 173 -24.97 5.11 29.04
C ALA A 173 -25.33 3.99 28.05
N ARG A 174 -25.84 2.87 28.58
CA ARG A 174 -26.38 1.78 27.77
C ARG A 174 -27.79 2.15 27.34
N VAL A 175 -27.99 2.41 26.05
CA VAL A 175 -29.32 2.40 25.43
C VAL A 175 -29.40 1.12 24.60
N ALA A 176 -30.32 0.24 24.98
CA ALA A 176 -30.69 -0.90 24.17
C ALA A 176 -31.67 -0.41 23.11
N THR A 177 -31.34 -0.58 21.82
CA THR A 177 -32.37 -0.61 20.79
C THR A 177 -32.27 -1.92 20.02
N GLU A 178 -33.34 -2.71 20.18
CA GLU A 178 -33.68 -3.87 19.37
C GLU A 178 -33.84 -3.42 17.92
N ASN A 179 -32.90 -3.82 17.07
CA ASN A 179 -33.02 -3.98 15.61
C ASN A 179 -31.64 -4.34 15.10
N SER A 180 -31.17 -5.54 15.41
CA SER A 180 -29.74 -5.82 15.35
C SER A 180 -29.44 -7.01 14.46
N MET A 181 -28.88 -6.70 13.29
CA MET A 181 -27.91 -7.55 12.62
C MET A 181 -27.02 -8.25 13.69
N PRO A 182 -26.80 -9.57 13.61
CA PRO A 182 -25.95 -10.25 14.58
C PRO A 182 -24.52 -9.72 14.49
N VAL A 183 -24.02 -9.22 15.62
CA VAL A 183 -22.66 -8.66 15.77
C VAL A 183 -21.94 -9.34 16.90
N GLU A 184 -20.64 -9.53 16.74
CA GLU A 184 -19.75 -10.00 17.80
C GLU A 184 -19.22 -8.81 18.59
N ARG A 185 -19.49 -8.77 19.90
CA ARG A 185 -19.13 -7.65 20.77
C ARG A 185 -17.86 -7.98 21.54
N LEU A 186 -16.85 -7.16 21.38
CA LEU A 186 -15.59 -7.22 22.13
C LEU A 186 -15.48 -6.01 23.03
N THR A 187 -14.87 -6.19 24.21
CA THR A 187 -14.57 -5.09 25.12
C THR A 187 -13.08 -5.11 25.42
N TRP A 188 -12.41 -3.99 25.15
CA TRP A 188 -11.04 -3.76 25.54
C TRP A 188 -10.96 -2.82 26.74
N LYS A 189 -10.11 -3.16 27.70
CA LYS A 189 -10.02 -2.46 28.98
C LYS A 189 -8.63 -2.50 29.59
N GLY A 190 -8.35 -1.53 30.46
CA GLY A 190 -7.10 -1.46 31.20
C GLY A 190 -5.91 -1.00 30.34
N GLU A 191 -4.71 -1.42 30.75
CA GLU A 191 -3.46 -1.09 30.09
C GLU A 191 -3.11 -2.15 29.04
N LEU A 192 -3.02 -1.76 27.77
CA LEU A 192 -2.72 -2.65 26.64
C LEU A 192 -1.24 -2.52 26.28
N GLN A 193 -0.41 -3.35 26.92
CA GLN A 193 1.04 -3.27 26.80
C GLN A 193 1.70 -4.64 26.70
N LYS A 194 2.96 -4.71 26.27
CA LYS A 194 3.64 -6.00 26.02
C LYS A 194 3.57 -6.99 27.19
N SER A 195 3.64 -6.50 28.43
CA SER A 195 3.60 -7.32 29.63
C SER A 195 2.22 -7.89 29.94
N ASP A 196 1.15 -7.23 29.48
CA ASP A 196 -0.23 -7.66 29.71
C ASP A 196 -1.15 -7.19 28.56
N LEU A 197 -1.65 -8.16 27.80
CA LEU A 197 -2.64 -7.96 26.74
C LEU A 197 -3.95 -8.68 27.06
N SER A 198 -4.15 -9.15 28.30
CA SER A 198 -5.38 -9.82 28.73
C SER A 198 -6.61 -8.91 28.61
N GLY A 199 -6.40 -7.59 28.75
CA GLY A 199 -7.40 -6.55 28.53
C GLY A 199 -7.79 -6.33 27.06
N ALA A 200 -7.13 -6.99 26.11
CA ALA A 200 -7.41 -6.91 24.67
C ALA A 200 -7.61 -8.32 24.06
N PRO A 201 -8.70 -9.02 24.42
CA PRO A 201 -9.00 -10.33 23.87
C PRO A 201 -9.22 -10.24 22.35
N LEU A 202 -8.80 -11.31 21.65
CA LEU A 202 -9.16 -11.57 20.27
C LEU A 202 -10.19 -12.70 20.21
N PRO A 203 -11.12 -12.66 19.26
CA PRO A 203 -12.06 -13.75 19.07
C PRO A 203 -11.36 -15.00 18.53
N GLU A 204 -11.86 -16.19 18.86
CA GLU A 204 -11.34 -17.48 18.34
C GLU A 204 -11.66 -17.71 16.86
N GLY A 205 -12.35 -16.75 16.23
CA GLY A 205 -12.63 -16.66 14.80
C GLY A 205 -13.66 -15.57 14.54
N VAL A 206 -13.54 -14.84 13.44
CA VAL A 206 -14.43 -13.69 13.14
C VAL A 206 -15.53 -14.14 12.18
N ALA A 207 -16.65 -14.63 12.74
CA ALA A 207 -17.79 -15.10 11.94
C ALA A 207 -18.83 -14.00 11.68
N LEU A 208 -18.87 -12.95 12.51
CA LEU A 208 -19.81 -11.84 12.45
C LEU A 208 -19.06 -10.50 12.37
N PRO A 209 -19.71 -9.39 11.97
CA PRO A 209 -19.14 -8.05 12.15
C PRO A 209 -18.83 -7.79 13.63
N VAL A 210 -17.68 -7.17 13.90
CA VAL A 210 -17.15 -6.94 15.24
C VAL A 210 -17.43 -5.52 15.68
N LEU A 211 -17.99 -5.38 16.88
CA LEU A 211 -18.16 -4.11 17.57
C LEU A 211 -17.24 -4.09 18.79
N LEU A 212 -16.22 -3.23 18.76
CA LEU A 212 -15.20 -3.13 19.80
C LEU A 212 -15.45 -1.93 20.70
N ASP A 213 -15.87 -2.17 21.94
CA ASP A 213 -15.94 -1.14 22.99
C ASP A 213 -14.54 -0.90 23.58
N ALA A 214 -13.99 0.30 23.37
CA ALA A 214 -12.69 0.73 23.90
C ALA A 214 -12.80 1.84 24.96
N SER A 215 -13.95 1.97 25.62
CA SER A 215 -14.21 2.99 26.66
C SER A 215 -13.32 2.84 27.89
N GLN A 216 -12.98 1.61 28.25
CA GLN A 216 -12.23 1.30 29.47
C GLN A 216 -10.72 1.17 29.24
N VAL A 217 -10.22 1.45 28.04
CA VAL A 217 -8.78 1.45 27.75
C VAL A 217 -8.15 2.66 28.43
N THR A 218 -7.20 2.42 29.33
CA THR A 218 -6.51 3.48 30.08
C THR A 218 -5.10 3.77 29.54
N PHE A 219 -4.50 2.81 28.84
CA PHE A 219 -3.20 2.96 28.19
C PHE A 219 -3.06 1.98 27.01
N MET A 220 -2.31 2.37 25.97
CA MET A 220 -2.00 1.49 24.84
C MET A 220 -0.61 1.82 24.26
N ASP A 221 0.25 0.80 24.14
CA ASP A 221 1.58 0.90 23.52
C ASP A 221 1.60 0.31 22.09
N SER A 222 2.80 0.11 21.53
CA SER A 222 2.98 -0.52 20.21
C SER A 222 2.51 -1.97 20.14
N SER A 223 2.50 -2.71 21.25
CA SER A 223 1.99 -4.08 21.34
C SER A 223 0.47 -4.09 21.32
N GLY A 224 -0.19 -3.14 22.02
CA GLY A 224 -1.64 -2.94 21.93
C GLY A 224 -2.09 -2.51 20.52
N LEU A 225 -1.34 -1.61 19.86
CA LEU A 225 -1.55 -1.29 18.45
C LEU A 225 -1.36 -2.50 17.52
N GLY A 226 -0.34 -3.32 17.78
CA GLY A 226 -0.11 -4.57 17.05
C GLY A 226 -1.27 -5.55 17.22
N ARG A 227 -1.84 -5.64 18.42
CA ARG A 227 -3.04 -6.44 18.70
C ARG A 227 -4.26 -5.92 17.93
N LEU A 228 -4.40 -4.60 17.83
CA LEU A 228 -5.49 -3.97 17.07
C LEU A 228 -5.34 -4.22 15.58
N ALA A 229 -4.12 -4.12 15.06
CA ALA A 229 -3.81 -4.47 13.68
C ALA A 229 -4.12 -5.95 13.37
N ALA A 230 -3.87 -6.86 14.33
CA ALA A 230 -4.25 -8.27 14.19
C ALA A 230 -5.77 -8.43 14.11
N LEU A 231 -6.53 -7.81 15.01
CA LEU A 231 -8.01 -7.84 14.97
C LEU A 231 -8.56 -7.29 13.64
N VAL A 232 -8.03 -6.15 13.19
CA VAL A 232 -8.38 -5.54 11.89
C VAL A 232 -8.10 -6.53 10.76
N ARG A 233 -6.92 -7.14 10.74
CA ARG A 233 -6.55 -8.13 9.72
C ARG A 233 -7.48 -9.35 9.75
N ASP A 234 -7.81 -9.86 10.92
CA ASP A 234 -8.63 -11.07 11.07
C ASP A 234 -10.09 -10.79 10.66
N CYS A 235 -10.62 -9.60 10.95
CA CYS A 235 -11.92 -9.16 10.41
C CYS A 235 -11.87 -9.12 8.88
N ARG A 236 -10.82 -8.49 8.32
CA ARG A 236 -10.64 -8.37 6.86
C ARG A 236 -10.50 -9.71 6.15
N SER A 237 -9.73 -10.65 6.70
CA SER A 237 -9.55 -11.96 6.06
C SER A 237 -10.83 -12.80 6.05
N ASN A 238 -11.80 -12.49 6.92
CA ASN A 238 -13.10 -13.15 6.97
C ASN A 238 -14.23 -12.32 6.32
N GLY A 239 -13.90 -11.22 5.62
CA GLY A 239 -14.90 -10.36 4.98
C GLY A 239 -15.86 -9.68 5.98
N ARG A 240 -15.42 -9.50 7.23
CA ARG A 240 -16.21 -8.89 8.31
C ARG A 240 -15.71 -7.48 8.62
N GLN A 241 -16.63 -6.64 9.06
CA GLN A 241 -16.35 -5.25 9.40
C GLN A 241 -16.02 -5.13 10.88
N LEU A 242 -15.11 -4.22 11.21
CA LEU A 242 -14.81 -3.80 12.58
C LEU A 242 -15.29 -2.36 12.75
N VAL A 243 -16.07 -2.10 13.80
CA VAL A 243 -16.41 -0.75 14.25
C VAL A 243 -16.01 -0.60 15.70
N VAL A 244 -15.27 0.46 16.03
CA VAL A 244 -14.90 0.76 17.41
C VAL A 244 -15.91 1.74 18.01
N THR A 245 -16.39 1.50 19.22
CA THR A 245 -17.33 2.37 19.92
C THR A 245 -16.75 2.90 21.21
N ASN A 246 -17.23 4.07 21.63
CA ASN A 246 -16.89 4.71 22.90
C ASN A 246 -15.37 4.84 23.15
N ALA A 247 -14.56 5.02 22.09
CA ALA A 247 -13.11 4.95 22.19
C ALA A 247 -12.53 6.03 23.12
N SER A 248 -11.82 5.60 24.17
CA SER A 248 -11.17 6.49 25.12
C SER A 248 -10.05 7.32 24.48
N ALA A 249 -9.65 8.43 25.13
CA ALA A 249 -8.51 9.22 24.66
C ALA A 249 -7.19 8.42 24.62
N ALA A 250 -7.02 7.47 25.53
CA ALA A 250 -5.87 6.57 25.58
C ALA A 250 -5.85 5.56 24.43
N PHE A 251 -7.02 5.24 23.85
CA PHE A 251 -7.12 4.46 22.62
C PHE A 251 -6.92 5.34 21.37
N ARG A 252 -7.60 6.50 21.30
CA ARG A 252 -7.58 7.38 20.12
C ARG A 252 -6.19 7.94 19.81
N SER A 253 -5.46 8.41 20.83
CA SER A 253 -4.19 9.11 20.62
C SER A 253 -3.11 8.24 19.94
N PRO A 254 -2.87 6.97 20.36
CA PRO A 254 -1.94 6.08 19.66
C PRO A 254 -2.44 5.67 18.27
N VAL A 255 -3.74 5.43 18.07
CA VAL A 255 -4.33 5.07 16.77
C VAL A 255 -4.16 6.18 15.73
N ALA A 256 -4.42 7.43 16.12
CA ALA A 256 -4.21 8.60 15.28
C ALA A 256 -2.72 8.80 14.94
N SER A 257 -1.84 8.67 15.93
CA SER A 257 -0.39 8.76 15.74
C SER A 257 0.15 7.69 14.78
N ALA A 258 -0.42 6.49 14.82
CA ALA A 258 -0.12 5.39 13.91
C ALA A 258 -0.83 5.50 12.54
N LYS A 259 -1.67 6.54 12.34
CA LYS A 259 -2.52 6.73 11.14
C LYS A 259 -3.41 5.53 10.83
N MET A 260 -3.92 4.86 11.86
CA MET A 260 -4.78 3.68 11.74
C MET A 260 -6.28 4.01 11.71
N GLU A 261 -6.66 5.28 11.85
CA GLU A 261 -8.07 5.74 11.85
C GLU A 261 -8.81 5.47 10.54
N SER A 262 -8.08 5.31 9.43
CA SER A 262 -8.65 4.94 8.13
C SER A 262 -8.94 3.44 8.01
N LEU A 263 -8.42 2.61 8.93
CA LEU A 263 -8.52 1.16 8.82
C LEU A 263 -9.86 0.61 9.31
N PHE A 264 -10.56 1.36 10.17
CA PHE A 264 -11.85 1.04 10.76
C PHE A 264 -12.53 2.34 11.25
N PRO A 265 -13.87 2.44 11.16
CA PRO A 265 -14.61 3.56 11.73
C PRO A 265 -14.60 3.55 13.27
N ILE A 266 -14.63 4.74 13.86
CA ILE A 266 -14.81 4.96 15.30
C ILE A 266 -16.12 5.73 15.50
N ALA A 267 -17.10 5.08 16.10
CA ALA A 267 -18.41 5.65 16.45
C ALA A 267 -18.40 6.22 17.89
N GLU A 268 -19.21 7.25 18.13
CA GLU A 268 -19.39 7.84 19.45
C GLU A 268 -20.18 6.93 20.39
N ASN A 269 -21.14 6.17 19.84
CA ASN A 269 -21.99 5.25 20.59
C ASN A 269 -22.38 4.03 19.74
N ASP A 270 -23.00 3.05 20.41
CA ASP A 270 -23.40 1.78 19.78
C ASP A 270 -24.49 1.96 18.71
N ASP A 271 -25.39 2.94 18.86
CA ASP A 271 -26.45 3.19 17.87
C ASP A 271 -25.88 3.74 16.55
N GLU A 272 -24.88 4.61 16.63
CA GLU A 272 -24.12 5.07 15.47
C GLU A 272 -23.32 3.93 14.85
N ALA A 273 -22.69 3.09 15.68
CA ALA A 273 -21.94 1.93 15.21
C ALA A 273 -22.82 0.93 14.46
N MET A 274 -24.01 0.64 15.00
CA MET A 274 -25.00 -0.22 14.35
C MET A 274 -25.51 0.42 13.05
N ARG A 275 -25.72 1.75 13.01
CA ARG A 275 -26.06 2.45 11.75
C ARG A 275 -24.96 2.33 10.71
N ILE A 276 -23.69 2.41 11.10
CA ILE A 276 -22.54 2.21 10.20
C ILE A 276 -22.50 0.76 9.68
N LEU A 277 -22.72 -0.22 10.54
CA LEU A 277 -22.74 -1.64 10.15
C LEU A 277 -23.92 -1.94 9.22
N VAL A 278 -25.12 -1.46 9.55
CA VAL A 278 -26.33 -1.67 8.76
C VAL A 278 -26.22 -0.96 7.41
N SER A 279 -25.77 0.30 7.38
CA SER A 279 -25.59 1.03 6.13
C SER A 279 -24.60 0.32 5.23
N ARG A 280 -23.46 -0.13 5.78
CA ARG A 280 -22.44 -0.85 5.01
C ARG A 280 -22.86 -2.27 4.62
N SER A 281 -23.76 -2.93 5.35
CA SER A 281 -24.31 -4.24 4.98
C SER A 281 -25.39 -4.14 3.90
N ASN A 282 -26.19 -3.08 3.93
CA ASN A 282 -27.18 -2.78 2.89
C ASN A 282 -26.54 -2.16 1.63
N GLN A 283 -25.28 -1.70 1.73
CA GLN A 283 -24.45 -1.23 0.63
C GLN A 283 -23.76 -2.37 -0.15
N SER A 284 -23.91 -3.63 0.25
CA SER A 284 -23.36 -4.81 -0.44
C SER A 284 -24.08 -5.20 -1.75
N ALA A 285 -24.94 -4.35 -2.30
CA ALA A 285 -25.56 -4.57 -3.61
C ALA A 285 -25.47 -3.30 -4.48
N PRO A 286 -24.90 -3.36 -5.70
CA PRO A 286 -24.89 -2.23 -6.62
C PRO A 286 -26.32 -1.79 -6.94
N ARG A 287 -26.64 -0.50 -6.76
CA ARG A 287 -27.92 0.06 -7.21
C ARG A 287 -27.88 0.26 -8.73
N GLN A 288 -28.87 -0.30 -9.41
CA GLN A 288 -29.02 -0.29 -10.86
C GLN A 288 -30.06 0.75 -11.28
N THR A 289 -29.71 1.63 -12.21
CA THR A 289 -30.69 2.45 -12.93
C THR A 289 -30.39 2.38 -14.43
N SER A 290 -31.40 2.02 -15.21
CA SER A 290 -31.32 1.95 -16.67
C SER A 290 -32.11 3.12 -17.25
N ALA A 291 -31.41 4.09 -17.83
CA ALA A 291 -31.98 5.00 -18.83
C ALA A 291 -31.58 4.47 -20.22
N GLU A 292 -32.42 4.64 -21.23
CA GLU A 292 -32.21 4.08 -22.58
C GLU A 292 -30.76 4.30 -23.07
N GLY A 293 -30.03 3.21 -23.33
CA GLY A 293 -28.67 3.22 -23.87
C GLY A 293 -27.52 3.47 -22.87
N VAL A 294 -27.79 3.89 -21.63
CA VAL A 294 -26.76 4.20 -20.61
C VAL A 294 -27.01 3.43 -19.33
N ARG A 295 -26.06 2.58 -18.96
CA ARG A 295 -26.11 1.78 -17.73
C ARG A 295 -25.28 2.40 -16.62
N TRP A 296 -25.89 2.63 -15.48
CA TRP A 296 -25.23 3.15 -14.30
C TRP A 296 -24.88 2.04 -13.32
N VAL A 297 -23.64 2.06 -12.83
CA VAL A 297 -23.17 1.23 -11.72
C VAL A 297 -22.60 2.15 -10.65
N SER A 298 -23.34 2.30 -9.55
CA SER A 298 -22.90 3.11 -8.42
C SER A 298 -22.18 2.27 -7.38
N PHE A 299 -21.06 2.79 -6.88
CA PHE A 299 -20.35 2.25 -5.73
C PHE A 299 -20.42 3.24 -4.57
N GLU A 300 -20.47 2.72 -3.34
CA GLU A 300 -20.48 3.51 -2.12
C GLU A 300 -19.37 3.00 -1.16
N GLY A 301 -18.66 3.92 -0.49
CA GLY A 301 -17.62 3.60 0.49
C GLY A 301 -16.19 3.53 -0.09
N SER A 302 -15.41 2.54 0.35
CA SER A 302 -14.00 2.38 -0.03
C SER A 302 -13.85 1.21 -1.00
N LEU A 303 -13.47 1.51 -2.25
CA LEU A 303 -13.14 0.49 -3.24
C LEU A 303 -11.71 -0.01 -3.00
N ASP A 304 -11.60 -0.98 -2.10
CA ASP A 304 -10.34 -1.65 -1.74
C ASP A 304 -10.35 -3.14 -2.10
N ALA A 305 -9.23 -3.82 -1.82
CA ALA A 305 -9.03 -5.24 -2.08
C ALA A 305 -10.16 -6.17 -1.58
N LEU A 306 -10.95 -5.77 -0.56
CA LEU A 306 -12.05 -6.58 -0.02
C LEU A 306 -13.30 -6.48 -0.89
N GLN A 307 -13.51 -5.33 -1.52
CA GLN A 307 -14.63 -5.10 -2.42
C GLN A 307 -14.26 -5.41 -3.87
N HIS A 308 -13.00 -5.71 -4.17
CA HIS A 308 -12.55 -5.94 -5.54
C HIS A 308 -13.29 -7.09 -6.23
N ASP A 309 -13.47 -8.24 -5.57
CA ASP A 309 -14.13 -9.39 -6.19
C ASP A 309 -15.63 -9.14 -6.40
N GLU A 310 -16.29 -8.47 -5.46
CA GLU A 310 -17.69 -8.04 -5.59
C GLU A 310 -17.86 -6.97 -6.67
N MET A 311 -16.95 -5.99 -6.72
CA MET A 311 -16.88 -4.97 -7.76
C MET A 311 -16.70 -5.61 -9.14
N MET A 312 -15.78 -6.57 -9.27
CA MET A 312 -15.55 -7.28 -10.53
C MET A 312 -16.76 -8.13 -10.93
N ALA A 313 -17.38 -8.87 -9.99
CA ALA A 313 -18.58 -9.64 -10.27
C ALA A 313 -19.76 -8.75 -10.71
N ALA A 314 -19.93 -7.60 -10.06
CA ALA A 314 -20.92 -6.60 -10.43
C ALA A 314 -20.64 -6.03 -11.83
N LEU A 315 -19.39 -5.64 -12.13
CA LEU A 315 -19.00 -5.11 -13.43
C LEU A 315 -19.17 -6.16 -14.53
N GLU A 316 -18.72 -7.39 -14.33
CA GLU A 316 -18.83 -8.47 -15.33
C GLU A 316 -20.29 -8.83 -15.61
N THR A 317 -21.17 -8.86 -14.60
CA THR A 317 -22.61 -9.09 -14.78
C THR A 317 -23.26 -7.97 -15.61
N ASN A 318 -22.89 -6.72 -15.34
CA ASN A 318 -23.43 -5.56 -16.04
C ASN A 318 -22.90 -5.48 -17.48
N ILE A 319 -21.62 -5.77 -17.69
CA ILE A 319 -20.99 -5.85 -19.02
C ILE A 319 -21.58 -7.00 -19.83
N GLY A 320 -21.80 -8.15 -19.19
CA GLY A 320 -22.39 -9.33 -19.82
C GLY A 320 -23.76 -9.08 -20.44
N SER A 321 -24.54 -8.17 -19.86
CA SER A 321 -25.91 -7.83 -20.26
C SER A 321 -26.04 -6.46 -20.93
N LEU A 322 -24.93 -5.82 -21.30
CA LEU A 322 -24.89 -4.63 -22.16
C LEU A 322 -25.09 -5.04 -23.62
N GLY A 323 -25.95 -4.32 -24.34
CA GLY A 323 -26.08 -4.45 -25.80
C GLY A 323 -24.90 -3.81 -26.52
N ASP A 324 -24.75 -4.11 -27.81
CA ASP A 324 -23.72 -3.49 -28.66
C ASP A 324 -23.93 -1.96 -28.68
N ASP A 325 -22.82 -1.20 -28.66
CA ASP A 325 -22.77 0.29 -28.58
C ASP A 325 -23.33 0.95 -27.29
N ALA A 326 -23.57 0.18 -26.22
CA ALA A 326 -24.07 0.75 -24.97
C ALA A 326 -22.99 1.42 -24.10
N ALA A 327 -23.37 2.46 -23.36
CA ALA A 327 -22.48 3.20 -22.46
C ALA A 327 -22.59 2.70 -21.00
N LEU A 328 -21.45 2.48 -20.33
CA LEU A 328 -21.36 2.15 -18.91
C LEU A 328 -20.83 3.35 -18.12
N VAL A 329 -21.61 3.85 -17.17
CA VAL A 329 -21.20 4.93 -16.27
C VAL A 329 -20.95 4.37 -14.88
N ILE A 330 -19.73 4.56 -14.37
CA ILE A 330 -19.37 4.22 -13.00
C ILE A 330 -19.53 5.44 -12.12
N ASP A 331 -20.53 5.40 -11.24
CA ASP A 331 -20.81 6.49 -10.31
C ASP A 331 -19.98 6.31 -9.03
N LEU A 332 -19.07 7.27 -8.84
CA LEU A 332 -18.09 7.34 -7.76
C LEU A 332 -18.40 8.48 -6.78
N ARG A 333 -19.58 9.11 -6.84
CA ARG A 333 -19.98 10.23 -5.96
C ARG A 333 -19.89 9.92 -4.47
N LYS A 334 -20.10 8.65 -4.11
CA LYS A 334 -20.07 8.17 -2.73
C LYS A 334 -18.86 7.27 -2.45
N VAL A 335 -17.83 7.32 -3.31
CA VAL A 335 -16.59 6.57 -3.10
C VAL A 335 -15.54 7.49 -2.50
N ASP A 336 -15.10 7.14 -1.29
CA ASP A 336 -14.17 7.95 -0.50
C ASP A 336 -12.71 7.57 -0.78
N PHE A 337 -12.47 6.34 -1.23
CA PHE A 337 -11.13 5.80 -1.43
C PHE A 337 -11.10 4.73 -2.53
N ILE A 338 -9.99 4.66 -3.27
CA ILE A 338 -9.72 3.60 -4.24
C ILE A 338 -8.27 3.10 -4.11
N ASP A 339 -8.07 1.78 -4.10
CA ASP A 339 -6.73 1.18 -4.08
C ASP A 339 -6.25 0.72 -5.47
N SER A 340 -5.02 0.20 -5.55
CA SER A 340 -4.44 -0.25 -6.82
C SER A 340 -5.16 -1.44 -7.46
N ARG A 341 -5.86 -2.28 -6.68
CA ARG A 341 -6.64 -3.40 -7.20
C ARG A 341 -7.97 -2.92 -7.77
N ALA A 342 -8.67 -2.03 -7.07
CA ALA A 342 -9.89 -1.43 -7.57
C ALA A 342 -9.64 -0.64 -8.87
N VAL A 343 -8.55 0.12 -8.94
CA VAL A 343 -8.12 0.75 -10.19
C VAL A 343 -7.86 -0.28 -11.29
N GLY A 344 -7.13 -1.37 -10.99
CA GLY A 344 -6.90 -2.45 -11.95
C GLY A 344 -8.20 -3.10 -12.46
N GLY A 345 -9.21 -3.21 -11.59
CA GLY A 345 -10.53 -3.70 -11.94
C GLY A 345 -11.31 -2.74 -12.86
N LEU A 346 -11.26 -1.43 -12.62
CA LEU A 346 -11.83 -0.42 -13.53
C LEU A 346 -11.18 -0.48 -14.92
N VAL A 347 -9.86 -0.64 -14.98
CA VAL A 347 -9.13 -0.80 -16.25
C VAL A 347 -9.53 -2.10 -16.96
N ARG A 348 -9.72 -3.20 -16.22
CA ARG A 348 -10.18 -4.48 -16.79
C ARG A 348 -11.61 -4.36 -17.33
N ALA A 349 -12.53 -3.74 -16.58
CA ALA A 349 -13.89 -3.48 -17.02
C ALA A 349 -13.92 -2.60 -18.28
N TRP A 350 -13.10 -1.55 -18.34
CA TRP A 350 -12.96 -0.72 -19.54
C TRP A 350 -12.53 -1.51 -20.77
N LYS A 351 -11.54 -2.41 -20.63
CA LYS A 351 -11.12 -3.30 -21.72
C LYS A 351 -12.25 -4.20 -22.20
N LEU A 352 -13.03 -4.75 -21.27
CA LEU A 352 -14.16 -5.64 -21.60
C LEU A 352 -15.30 -4.89 -22.30
N VAL A 353 -15.61 -3.67 -21.87
CA VAL A 353 -16.61 -2.79 -22.53
C VAL A 353 -16.12 -2.39 -23.93
N SER A 354 -14.88 -1.94 -24.05
CA SER A 354 -14.28 -1.51 -25.32
C SER A 354 -14.19 -2.64 -26.35
N ALA A 355 -13.92 -3.88 -25.89
CA ALA A 355 -13.90 -5.06 -26.75
C ALA A 355 -15.26 -5.40 -27.37
N ARG A 356 -16.36 -4.88 -26.80
CA ARG A 356 -17.73 -5.04 -27.29
C ARG A 356 -18.25 -3.81 -28.07
N GLY A 357 -17.38 -2.85 -28.39
CA GLY A 357 -17.77 -1.59 -29.06
C GLY A 357 -18.46 -0.57 -28.14
N GLY A 358 -18.64 -0.88 -26.85
CA GLY A 358 -19.23 0.04 -25.89
C GLY A 358 -18.24 1.11 -25.39
N SER A 359 -18.77 2.12 -24.68
CA SER A 359 -17.98 3.17 -24.04
C SER A 359 -18.14 3.15 -22.53
N MET A 360 -17.07 3.42 -21.77
CA MET A 360 -17.11 3.45 -20.31
C MET A 360 -16.65 4.81 -19.77
N PHE A 361 -17.37 5.34 -18.78
CA PHE A 361 -17.15 6.66 -18.19
C PHE A 361 -17.16 6.60 -16.67
N LEU A 362 -16.53 7.58 -16.02
CA LEU A 362 -16.60 7.79 -14.57
C LEU A 362 -17.48 9.00 -14.25
N HIS A 363 -18.22 8.97 -13.14
CA HIS A 363 -19.06 10.08 -12.73
C HIS A 363 -18.80 10.49 -11.28
N GLY A 364 -18.54 11.79 -11.07
CA GLY A 364 -18.61 12.43 -9.75
C GLY A 364 -17.58 11.96 -8.72
N ALA A 365 -16.41 11.46 -9.15
CA ALA A 365 -15.36 11.04 -8.23
C ALA A 365 -14.91 12.17 -7.29
N GLY A 366 -14.76 11.85 -6.01
CA GLY A 366 -14.18 12.76 -5.00
C GLY A 366 -12.73 13.15 -5.32
N GLU A 367 -12.23 14.21 -4.66
CA GLU A 367 -10.90 14.78 -4.93
C GLU A 367 -9.78 13.73 -4.79
N SER A 368 -9.79 12.94 -3.71
CA SER A 368 -8.79 11.89 -3.48
C SER A 368 -8.80 10.79 -4.54
N VAL A 369 -9.98 10.42 -5.05
CA VAL A 369 -10.11 9.41 -6.11
C VAL A 369 -9.67 9.99 -7.46
N ARG A 370 -10.01 11.25 -7.75
CA ARG A 370 -9.54 11.98 -8.94
C ARG A 370 -8.02 12.14 -8.97
N GLU A 371 -7.39 12.44 -7.84
CA GLU A 371 -5.93 12.52 -7.72
C GLU A 371 -5.28 11.19 -8.09
N ILE A 372 -5.82 10.07 -7.63
CA ILE A 372 -5.28 8.73 -7.94
C ILE A 372 -5.45 8.42 -9.43
N ILE A 373 -6.63 8.69 -10.01
CA ILE A 373 -6.90 8.49 -11.45
C ILE A 373 -5.97 9.37 -12.31
N ALA A 374 -5.79 10.64 -11.94
CA ALA A 374 -4.92 11.58 -12.65
C ALA A 374 -3.44 11.21 -12.52
N LEU A 375 -3.00 10.78 -11.32
CA LEU A 375 -1.64 10.32 -11.07
C LEU A 375 -1.31 9.07 -11.90
N LEU A 376 -2.29 8.20 -12.14
CA LEU A 376 -2.19 7.03 -13.00
C LEU A 376 -2.47 7.31 -14.48
N ARG A 377 -2.76 8.57 -14.84
CA ARG A 377 -3.05 9.02 -16.22
C ARG A 377 -4.18 8.24 -16.89
N LEU A 378 -5.14 7.78 -16.08
CA LEU A 378 -6.31 7.03 -16.53
C LEU A 378 -7.42 7.95 -17.02
N ASP A 379 -7.30 9.26 -16.83
CA ASP A 379 -8.21 10.31 -17.31
C ASP A 379 -8.47 10.24 -18.82
N LYS A 380 -7.47 9.79 -19.60
CA LYS A 380 -7.61 9.61 -21.05
C LYS A 380 -8.36 8.33 -21.45
N MET A 381 -8.30 7.30 -20.60
CA MET A 381 -8.93 6.00 -20.86
C MET A 381 -10.35 5.95 -20.30
N LEU A 382 -10.55 6.58 -19.14
CA LEU A 382 -11.78 6.60 -18.37
C LEU A 382 -12.27 8.06 -18.28
N PRO A 383 -12.85 8.60 -19.37
CA PRO A 383 -13.32 9.98 -19.40
C PRO A 383 -14.45 10.21 -18.40
N GLU A 384 -14.56 11.44 -17.91
CA GLU A 384 -15.62 11.84 -17.01
C GLU A 384 -16.95 12.03 -17.77
N TRP A 385 -18.03 11.43 -17.25
CA TRP A 385 -19.38 11.56 -17.79
C TRP A 385 -19.92 12.95 -17.47
N LYS A 386 -20.28 13.70 -18.52
CA LYS A 386 -20.80 15.08 -18.42
C LYS A 386 -22.33 15.18 -18.48
N GLY A 387 -23.04 14.07 -18.67
CA GLY A 387 -24.51 14.05 -18.68
C GLY A 387 -25.11 14.05 -17.27
N GLU A 388 -26.41 14.34 -17.17
CA GLU A 388 -27.13 14.31 -15.89
C GLU A 388 -27.21 12.88 -15.34
N ALA A 389 -27.02 12.75 -14.02
CA ALA A 389 -27.19 11.50 -13.31
C ALA A 389 -28.67 11.21 -13.06
N PRO A 390 -29.12 9.95 -13.10
CA PRO A 390 -30.45 9.58 -12.65
C PRO A 390 -30.64 9.98 -11.17
N ALA A 391 -31.84 10.47 -10.85
CA ALA A 391 -32.21 11.07 -9.57
C ALA A 391 -32.10 10.09 -8.39
#